data_AF-A0A8X7BV31-F1
#
_entry.id   AF-A0A8X7BV31-F1
#
_cell.length_a   1.000
_cell.length_b   1.000
_cell.length_c   1.000
_cell.angle_alpha   90.00
_cell.angle_beta   90.00
_cell.angle_gamma   90.00
#
_symmetry.space_group_name_H-M   'P 1'
#
loop_
_entity.id
_entity.type
_entity.pdbx_description
1 polymer ?
#
loop_
_entity_poly.entity_id
_entity_poly.type
_entity_poly.pdbx_seq_one_letter_code
_entity_poly.pdbx_strand_id
1 'polypeptide(L)'
;MEAELIKLIHENGHFSVAKTEEIVKQEFFIPNLTNVVKKVIVNCVPCILANKKTGKKEGFLNPIFKVNIPLSTYHVDFIGPLPSTNKSYQHILTVVDAFTKFTWLYPVKTVSAENALEKLKLQQKTFGNPIRIITDRGSAFTSKLFNDYCSEENIQHLQIATGIPRGNGQVERIHRTLIPVLTKLSLDDSTKWYKYVDRLQRILNSTICRSTKWTPFELLIGTKMRNKEDIRIRDLLLEEMAEELQEQREFLRNNAKKNIETIQSENRKTYNKRRKIAPMYKEGDLVAIQRTQFGTGLKLRPKFLGPYKITKVNSRDRYQVEKVGHHEGPNSTTTSADLMKYFYTN
;
A
#
# COMPACT_ATOMS: atom_id res chain seq x y z
N MET A 1 24.31 39.05 -2.92
CA MET A 1 24.31 39.60 -1.55
C MET A 1 23.30 38.90 -0.62
N GLU A 2 21.99 39.18 -0.65
CA GLU A 2 21.02 38.57 0.30
C GLU A 2 20.96 37.04 0.24
N ALA A 3 20.90 36.47 -0.97
CA ALA A 3 20.85 35.02 -1.17
C ALA A 3 22.15 34.31 -0.75
N GLU A 4 23.31 34.96 -0.90
CA GLU A 4 24.61 34.41 -0.50
C GLU A 4 24.77 34.41 1.02
N LEU A 5 24.31 35.46 1.70
CA LEU A 5 24.26 35.51 3.16
C LEU A 5 23.38 34.37 3.72
N ILE A 6 22.17 34.21 3.17
CA ILE A 6 21.25 33.14 3.59
C ILE A 6 21.85 31.76 3.29
N LYS A 7 22.56 31.62 2.15
CA LYS A 7 23.26 30.38 1.80
C LYS A 7 24.32 30.03 2.83
N LEU A 8 25.17 30.99 3.22
CA LEU A 8 26.20 30.80 4.23
C LEU A 8 25.59 30.38 5.59
N ILE A 9 24.53 31.06 6.03
CA ILE A 9 23.82 30.74 7.28
C ILE A 9 23.20 29.35 7.22
N HIS A 10 22.62 28.96 6.09
CA HIS A 10 22.02 27.64 5.91
C HIS A 10 23.09 26.54 5.89
N GLU A 11 24.21 26.73 5.21
CA GLU A 11 25.28 25.74 5.07
C GLU A 11 25.97 25.40 6.40
N ASN A 12 25.93 26.28 7.39
CA ASN A 12 26.47 26.02 8.74
C ASN A 12 25.74 24.91 9.51
N GLY A 13 24.52 24.51 9.12
CA GLY A 13 23.79 23.46 9.83
C GLY A 13 22.66 22.79 9.07
N HIS A 14 22.49 23.10 7.77
CA HIS A 14 21.44 22.58 6.89
C HIS A 14 20.04 22.64 7.50
N PHE A 15 19.78 23.71 8.25
CA PHE A 15 18.54 23.85 9.01
C PHE A 15 17.32 24.02 8.11
N SER A 16 16.14 23.69 8.65
CA SER A 16 14.86 23.90 7.96
C SER A 16 14.60 25.37 7.66
N VAL A 17 13.74 25.65 6.67
CA VAL A 17 13.30 27.00 6.29
C VAL A 17 12.94 27.86 7.51
N ALA A 18 12.11 27.33 8.42
CA ALA A 18 11.66 28.08 9.59
C ALA A 18 12.82 28.44 10.54
N LYS A 19 13.81 27.56 10.70
CA LYS A 19 14.94 27.79 11.59
C LYS A 19 15.98 28.72 10.96
N THR A 20 16.23 28.59 9.66
CA THR A 20 17.08 29.55 8.93
C THR A 20 16.46 30.94 8.92
N GLU A 21 15.13 31.06 8.77
CA GLU A 21 14.44 32.35 8.90
C GLU A 21 14.60 32.98 10.29
N GLU A 22 14.51 32.18 11.36
CA GLU A 22 14.68 32.67 12.73
C GLU A 22 16.07 33.27 12.94
N ILE A 23 17.12 32.59 12.46
CA ILE A 23 18.51 33.05 12.58
C ILE A 23 18.72 34.34 11.78
N VAL A 24 18.19 34.41 10.56
CA VAL A 24 18.35 35.61 9.71
C VAL A 24 17.63 36.82 10.33
N LYS A 25 16.45 36.63 10.94
CA LYS A 25 15.67 37.71 11.57
C LYS A 25 16.31 38.30 12.83
N GLN A 26 17.29 37.63 13.44
CA GLN A 26 17.98 38.16 14.61
C GLN A 26 18.90 39.32 14.26
N GLU A 27 19.51 39.27 13.08
CA GLU A 27 20.57 40.21 12.68
C GLU A 27 20.20 41.06 11.45
N PHE A 28 19.21 40.62 10.65
CA PHE A 28 18.89 41.26 9.37
C PHE A 28 17.38 41.40 9.12
N PHE A 29 17.01 42.51 8.48
CA PHE A 29 15.69 42.69 7.90
C PHE A 29 15.75 42.50 6.38
N ILE A 30 15.10 41.44 5.89
CA ILE A 30 15.00 41.15 4.45
C ILE A 30 13.52 41.08 4.06
N PRO A 31 13.05 41.92 3.11
CA PRO A 31 11.70 41.83 2.58
C PRO A 31 11.42 40.44 1.97
N ASN A 32 10.26 39.85 2.24
CA ASN A 32 9.88 38.52 1.75
C ASN A 32 10.86 37.38 2.11
N LEU A 33 11.55 37.49 3.25
CA LEU A 33 12.59 36.56 3.71
C LEU A 33 12.22 35.08 3.51
N THR A 34 11.00 34.66 3.86
CA THR A 34 10.54 33.27 3.69
C THR A 34 10.70 32.75 2.27
N ASN A 35 10.39 33.57 1.27
CA ASN A 35 10.51 33.17 -0.14
C ASN A 35 11.98 33.09 -0.56
N VAL A 36 12.83 34.00 -0.08
CA VAL A 36 14.26 33.99 -0.36
C VAL A 36 14.93 32.76 0.26
N VAL A 37 14.64 32.48 1.53
CA VAL A 37 15.15 31.28 2.25
C VAL A 37 14.67 30.00 1.57
N LYS A 38 13.39 29.88 1.20
CA LYS A 38 12.89 28.72 0.45
C LYS A 38 13.65 28.53 -0.85
N LYS A 39 13.88 29.58 -1.62
CA LYS A 39 14.64 29.49 -2.88
C LYS A 39 16.06 29.00 -2.65
N VAL A 40 16.74 29.46 -1.60
CA VAL A 40 18.11 29.02 -1.28
C VAL A 40 18.12 27.53 -0.88
N ILE A 41 17.23 27.12 0.03
CA ILE A 41 17.20 25.74 0.55
C ILE A 41 16.74 24.74 -0.51
N VAL A 42 15.78 25.09 -1.36
CA VAL A 42 15.31 24.22 -2.47
C VAL A 42 16.43 23.94 -3.48
N ASN A 43 17.44 24.81 -3.56
CA ASN A 43 18.62 24.63 -4.41
C ASN A 43 19.86 24.11 -3.65
N CYS A 44 19.74 23.80 -2.37
CA CYS A 44 20.86 23.28 -1.57
C CYS A 44 21.10 21.80 -1.88
N VAL A 45 22.18 21.48 -2.58
CA VAL A 45 22.50 20.10 -3.03
C VAL A 45 22.56 19.10 -1.87
N PRO A 46 23.27 19.35 -0.75
CA PRO A 46 23.25 18.43 0.40
C PRO A 46 21.84 18.16 0.94
N CYS A 47 20.98 19.19 1.05
CA CYS A 47 19.61 19.02 1.50
C CYS A 47 18.72 18.28 0.50
N ILE A 48 18.91 18.50 -0.80
CA ILE A 48 18.18 17.78 -1.86
C ILE A 48 18.50 16.28 -1.80
N LEU A 49 19.77 15.93 -1.60
CA LEU A 49 20.23 14.54 -1.57
C LEU A 49 19.90 13.82 -0.26
N ALA A 50 19.93 14.52 0.87
CA ALA A 50 19.70 13.92 2.19
C ALA A 50 18.22 13.82 2.58
N ASN A 51 17.39 14.79 2.19
CA ASN A 51 16.01 14.85 2.64
C ASN A 51 15.11 13.87 1.88
N LYS A 52 14.21 13.20 2.61
CA LYS A 52 13.18 12.37 1.99
C LYS A 52 12.23 13.25 1.17
N LYS A 53 11.87 12.78 -0.02
CA LYS A 53 10.84 13.40 -0.86
C LYS A 53 9.54 13.55 -0.06
N THR A 54 9.05 14.78 0.03
CA THR A 54 7.80 15.12 0.74
C THR A 54 6.64 15.21 -0.24
N GLY A 55 5.40 15.01 0.23
CA GLY A 55 4.19 15.05 -0.60
C GLY A 55 3.72 13.70 -1.14
N LYS A 56 2.75 13.72 -2.05
CA LYS A 56 2.22 12.51 -2.69
C LYS A 56 3.31 11.90 -3.57
N LYS A 57 3.43 10.56 -3.54
CA LYS A 57 4.30 9.84 -4.47
C LYS A 57 3.86 10.15 -5.91
N GLU A 58 4.84 10.45 -6.75
CA GLU A 58 4.61 10.67 -8.17
C GLU A 58 4.30 9.36 -8.89
N GLY A 59 3.56 9.47 -9.99
CA GLY A 59 3.19 8.34 -10.84
C GLY A 59 1.81 7.76 -10.49
N PHE A 60 0.93 7.72 -11.50
CA PHE A 60 -0.30 6.93 -11.42
C PHE A 60 0.01 5.46 -11.77
N LEU A 61 -0.87 4.56 -11.32
CA LEU A 61 -0.80 3.17 -11.76
C LEU A 61 -1.15 3.12 -13.25
N ASN A 62 -0.18 2.77 -14.09
CA ASN A 62 -0.38 2.50 -15.51
C ASN A 62 -0.45 0.98 -15.70
N PRO A 63 -1.64 0.35 -15.64
CA PRO A 63 -1.75 -1.08 -15.88
C PRO A 63 -1.35 -1.39 -17.32
N ILE A 64 -0.55 -2.44 -17.50
CA ILE A 64 -0.24 -2.97 -18.83
C ILE A 64 -1.56 -3.41 -19.46
N PHE A 65 -1.91 -2.84 -20.61
CA PHE A 65 -3.13 -3.21 -21.34
C PHE A 65 -3.08 -4.70 -21.66
N LYS A 66 -4.10 -5.44 -21.20
CA LYS A 66 -4.24 -6.87 -21.47
C LYS A 66 -5.05 -7.03 -22.74
N VAL A 67 -4.43 -7.58 -23.77
CA VAL A 67 -5.13 -7.97 -24.99
C VAL A 67 -6.02 -9.16 -24.65
N ASN A 68 -7.24 -9.21 -25.19
CA ASN A 68 -8.20 -10.30 -25.01
C ASN A 68 -7.91 -11.52 -25.91
N ILE A 69 -6.64 -11.74 -26.24
CA ILE A 69 -6.17 -12.78 -27.15
C ILE A 69 -5.29 -13.73 -26.34
N PRO A 70 -5.70 -15.01 -26.16
CA PRO A 70 -4.85 -16.02 -25.55
C PRO A 70 -3.49 -16.11 -26.25
N LEU A 71 -2.44 -16.41 -25.50
CA LEU A 71 -1.08 -16.66 -26.01
C LEU A 71 -0.40 -15.42 -26.63
N SER A 72 -1.05 -14.26 -26.63
CA SER A 72 -0.47 -13.02 -27.16
C SER A 72 0.71 -12.52 -26.33
N THR A 73 0.66 -12.68 -25.01
CA THR A 73 1.65 -12.13 -24.08
C THR A 73 2.02 -13.16 -23.03
N TYR A 74 3.29 -13.48 -22.94
CA TYR A 74 3.82 -14.31 -21.86
C TYR A 74 4.53 -13.48 -20.82
N HIS A 75 4.26 -13.76 -19.55
CA HIS A 75 5.11 -13.38 -18.44
C HIS A 75 6.03 -14.56 -18.10
N VAL A 76 7.34 -14.31 -18.04
CA VAL A 76 8.35 -15.35 -17.82
C VAL A 76 9.23 -14.97 -16.64
N ASP A 77 9.53 -15.94 -15.79
CA ASP A 77 10.43 -15.76 -14.64
C ASP A 77 11.00 -17.10 -14.16
N PHE A 78 12.03 -17.03 -13.31
CA PHE A 78 12.58 -18.19 -12.63
C PHE A 78 12.24 -18.18 -11.14
N ILE A 79 11.94 -19.35 -10.59
CA ILE A 79 11.91 -19.60 -9.15
C ILE A 79 13.21 -20.29 -8.76
N GLY A 80 13.87 -19.81 -7.71
CA GLY A 80 14.96 -20.52 -7.04
C GLY A 80 16.03 -19.59 -6.45
N PRO A 81 17.15 -20.17 -5.97
CA PRO A 81 17.45 -21.60 -5.98
C PRO A 81 16.59 -22.40 -4.97
N LEU A 82 16.09 -23.55 -5.40
CA LEU A 82 15.41 -24.57 -4.61
C LEU A 82 16.41 -25.67 -4.20
N PRO A 83 16.08 -26.51 -3.18
CA PRO A 83 16.90 -27.66 -2.82
C PRO A 83 17.24 -28.52 -4.04
N SER A 84 18.52 -28.82 -4.23
CA SER A 84 18.98 -29.57 -5.39
C SER A 84 18.39 -30.97 -5.39
N THR A 85 17.82 -31.36 -6.53
CA THR A 85 17.20 -32.68 -6.70
C THR A 85 18.22 -33.71 -7.18
N ASN A 86 17.86 -35.00 -7.15
CA ASN A 86 18.68 -36.07 -7.75
C ASN A 86 18.88 -35.94 -9.27
N LYS A 87 18.10 -35.09 -9.94
CA LYS A 87 18.25 -34.73 -11.36
C LYS A 87 19.00 -33.40 -11.58
N SER A 88 19.55 -32.84 -10.50
CA SER A 88 20.22 -31.54 -10.47
C SER A 88 19.31 -30.35 -10.82
N TYR A 89 17.99 -30.52 -10.78
CA TYR A 89 17.08 -29.37 -10.83
C TYR A 89 17.23 -28.53 -9.58
N GLN A 90 17.33 -27.22 -9.76
CA GLN A 90 17.42 -26.24 -8.69
C GLN A 90 16.47 -25.05 -8.92
N HIS A 91 15.83 -24.97 -10.08
CA HIS A 91 14.99 -23.83 -10.42
C HIS A 91 13.74 -24.30 -11.18
N ILE A 92 12.72 -23.44 -11.23
CA ILE A 92 11.53 -23.66 -12.08
C ILE A 92 11.39 -22.44 -13.00
N LEU A 93 11.47 -22.65 -14.30
CA LEU A 93 11.04 -21.63 -15.27
C LEU A 93 9.51 -21.61 -15.30
N THR A 94 8.94 -20.46 -14.96
CA THR A 94 7.50 -20.23 -14.96
C THR A 94 7.14 -19.37 -16.16
N VAL A 95 6.21 -19.85 -16.98
CA VAL A 95 5.64 -19.10 -18.10
C VAL A 95 4.14 -18.94 -17.84
N VAL A 96 3.62 -17.73 -17.90
CA VAL A 96 2.19 -17.45 -17.66
C VAL A 96 1.62 -16.66 -18.82
N ASP A 97 0.57 -17.18 -19.46
CA ASP A 97 -0.21 -16.42 -20.42
C ASP A 97 -0.96 -15.28 -19.73
N ALA A 98 -0.73 -14.05 -20.19
CA ALA A 98 -1.22 -12.86 -19.53
C ALA A 98 -2.74 -12.72 -19.58
N PHE A 99 -3.42 -13.33 -20.55
CA PHE A 99 -4.87 -13.27 -20.68
C PHE A 99 -5.55 -14.39 -19.89
N THR A 100 -5.35 -15.64 -20.32
CA THR A 100 -6.00 -16.84 -19.78
C THR A 100 -5.50 -17.23 -18.39
N LYS A 101 -4.32 -16.75 -17.98
CA LYS A 101 -3.57 -17.19 -16.78
C LYS A 101 -3.02 -18.59 -16.89
N PHE A 102 -3.01 -19.18 -18.08
CA PHE A 102 -2.47 -20.52 -18.27
C PHE A 102 -1.00 -20.52 -17.90
N THR A 103 -0.62 -21.45 -17.04
CA THR A 103 0.70 -21.49 -16.42
C THR A 103 1.43 -22.76 -16.85
N TRP A 104 2.68 -22.60 -17.30
CA TRP A 104 3.62 -23.68 -17.50
C TRP A 104 4.77 -23.58 -16.50
N LEU A 105 5.16 -24.72 -15.95
CA LEU A 105 6.20 -24.87 -14.94
C LEU A 105 7.23 -25.89 -15.42
N TYR A 106 8.47 -25.46 -15.61
CA TYR A 106 9.55 -26.33 -16.08
C TYR A 106 10.66 -26.43 -15.03
N PRO A 107 10.87 -27.60 -14.41
CA PRO A 107 12.07 -27.84 -13.63
C PRO A 107 13.32 -27.69 -14.51
N VAL A 108 14.26 -26.84 -14.09
CA VAL A 108 15.51 -26.56 -14.81
C VAL A 108 16.68 -26.54 -13.84
N LYS A 109 17.89 -26.81 -14.37
CA LYS A 109 19.10 -26.93 -13.56
C LYS A 109 19.63 -25.54 -13.18
N THR A 110 19.70 -24.63 -14.14
CA THR A 110 20.24 -23.28 -13.97
C THR A 110 19.31 -22.24 -14.56
N VAL A 111 19.47 -20.98 -14.12
CA VAL A 111 18.80 -19.79 -14.67
C VAL A 111 19.49 -19.28 -15.93
N SER A 112 19.86 -20.18 -16.85
CA SER A 112 20.57 -19.82 -18.07
C SER A 112 19.60 -19.53 -19.23
N ALA A 113 20.06 -18.74 -20.19
CA ALA A 113 19.27 -18.42 -21.38
C ALA A 113 18.98 -19.67 -22.21
N GLU A 114 19.93 -20.60 -22.31
CA GLU A 114 19.78 -21.87 -23.02
C GLU A 114 18.63 -22.70 -22.45
N ASN A 115 18.57 -22.84 -21.12
CA ASN A 115 17.47 -23.55 -20.45
C ASN A 115 16.13 -22.84 -20.67
N ALA A 116 16.09 -21.50 -20.61
CA ALA A 116 14.87 -20.75 -20.89
C ALA A 116 14.36 -21.01 -22.31
N LEU A 117 15.25 -20.88 -23.30
CA LEU A 117 14.94 -21.03 -24.71
C LEU A 117 14.57 -22.46 -25.08
N GLU A 118 15.21 -23.47 -24.48
CA GLU A 118 14.83 -24.87 -24.69
C GLU A 118 13.34 -25.10 -24.38
N LYS A 119 12.84 -24.51 -23.28
CA LYS A 119 11.44 -24.66 -22.87
C LYS A 119 10.50 -23.74 -23.65
N LEU A 120 10.93 -22.53 -24.01
CA LEU A 120 10.14 -21.65 -24.87
C LEU A 120 9.97 -22.23 -26.29
N LYS A 121 11.01 -22.88 -26.84
CA LYS A 121 10.93 -23.58 -28.13
C LYS A 121 9.97 -24.77 -28.09
N LEU A 122 9.81 -25.45 -26.94
CA LEU A 122 8.77 -26.47 -26.78
C LEU A 122 7.37 -25.87 -26.88
N GLN A 123 7.18 -24.69 -26.28
CA GLN A 123 5.92 -23.95 -26.38
C GLN A 123 5.65 -23.47 -27.80
N GLN A 124 6.66 -22.89 -28.47
CA GLN A 124 6.60 -22.49 -29.87
C GLN A 124 6.13 -23.63 -30.79
N LYS A 125 6.66 -24.84 -30.61
CA LYS A 125 6.26 -26.01 -31.41
C LYS A 125 4.79 -26.41 -31.24
N THR A 126 4.20 -26.11 -30.08
CA THR A 126 2.85 -26.57 -29.73
C THR A 126 1.80 -25.49 -29.97
N PHE A 127 2.13 -24.23 -29.66
CA PHE A 127 1.19 -23.11 -29.61
C PHE A 127 1.58 -21.94 -30.52
N GLY A 128 2.75 -22.00 -31.16
CA GLY A 128 3.35 -20.85 -31.85
C GLY A 128 4.01 -19.86 -30.89
N ASN A 129 4.53 -18.77 -31.45
CA ASN A 129 5.19 -17.70 -30.71
C ASN A 129 4.18 -16.69 -30.15
N PRO A 130 4.43 -16.14 -28.95
CA PRO A 130 3.68 -15.00 -28.48
C PRO A 130 4.06 -13.73 -29.25
N ILE A 131 3.17 -12.74 -29.29
CA ILE A 131 3.50 -11.41 -29.81
C ILE A 131 4.55 -10.73 -28.91
N ARG A 132 4.47 -10.97 -27.60
CA ARG A 132 5.38 -10.38 -26.63
C ARG A 132 5.72 -11.30 -25.47
N ILE A 133 6.94 -11.14 -24.98
CA ILE A 133 7.42 -11.76 -23.74
C ILE A 133 7.80 -10.63 -22.77
N ILE A 134 7.29 -10.71 -21.55
CA ILE A 134 7.59 -9.81 -20.45
C ILE A 134 8.44 -10.57 -19.42
N THR A 135 9.62 -10.06 -19.12
CA THR A 135 10.54 -10.65 -18.13
C THR A 135 11.07 -9.60 -17.17
N ASP A 136 11.70 -10.06 -16.09
CA ASP A 136 12.58 -9.21 -15.30
C ASP A 136 13.91 -8.93 -16.03
N ARG A 137 14.88 -8.34 -15.32
CA ARG A 137 16.23 -8.07 -15.84
C ARG A 137 17.25 -9.12 -15.43
N GLY A 138 16.81 -10.36 -15.21
CA GLY A 138 17.69 -11.49 -14.93
C GLY A 138 18.66 -11.75 -16.09
N SER A 139 19.86 -12.26 -15.76
CA SER A 139 20.96 -12.44 -16.72
C SER A 139 20.60 -13.33 -17.91
N ALA A 140 19.75 -14.34 -17.73
CA ALA A 140 19.20 -15.15 -18.81
C ALA A 140 18.46 -14.30 -19.85
N PHE A 141 17.56 -13.43 -19.41
CA PHE A 141 16.69 -12.66 -20.29
C PHE A 141 17.41 -11.43 -20.88
N THR A 142 18.43 -10.89 -20.20
CA THR A 142 19.28 -9.82 -20.75
C THR A 142 20.37 -10.34 -21.69
N SER A 143 20.54 -11.66 -21.82
CA SER A 143 21.60 -12.24 -22.64
C SER A 143 21.41 -11.94 -24.14
N LYS A 144 22.53 -11.91 -24.88
CA LYS A 144 22.50 -11.80 -26.34
C LYS A 144 21.68 -12.94 -26.96
N LEU A 145 21.89 -14.16 -26.48
CA LEU A 145 21.19 -15.36 -26.96
C LEU A 145 19.66 -15.22 -26.88
N PHE A 146 19.13 -14.69 -25.78
CA PHE A 146 17.69 -14.49 -25.62
C PHE A 146 17.15 -13.38 -26.52
N ASN A 147 17.90 -12.28 -26.65
CA ASN A 147 17.52 -11.18 -27.54
C ASN A 147 17.56 -11.57 -29.03
N ASP A 148 18.55 -12.37 -29.43
CA ASP A 148 18.68 -12.90 -30.80
C ASP A 148 17.47 -13.80 -31.12
N TYR A 149 17.11 -14.72 -30.22
CA TYR A 149 15.90 -15.55 -30.37
C TYR A 149 14.62 -14.71 -30.52
N CYS A 150 14.42 -13.72 -29.65
CA CYS A 150 13.25 -12.85 -29.76
C CYS A 150 13.21 -12.07 -31.08
N SER A 151 14.38 -11.65 -31.59
CA SER A 151 14.47 -10.92 -32.85
C SER A 151 14.19 -11.82 -34.05
N GLU A 152 14.77 -13.03 -34.09
CA GLU A 152 14.57 -14.03 -35.15
C GLU A 152 13.10 -14.46 -35.26
N GLU A 153 12.44 -14.62 -34.11
CA GLU A 153 11.05 -15.11 -34.03
C GLU A 153 10.01 -13.97 -34.06
N ASN A 154 10.42 -12.72 -34.27
CA ASN A 154 9.57 -11.52 -34.25
C ASN A 154 8.77 -11.34 -32.95
N ILE A 155 9.38 -11.68 -31.82
CA ILE A 155 8.79 -11.56 -30.48
C ILE A 155 9.22 -10.23 -29.85
N GLN A 156 8.26 -9.42 -29.43
CA GLN A 156 8.56 -8.20 -28.68
C GLN A 156 8.98 -8.54 -27.24
N HIS A 157 10.27 -8.40 -26.94
CA HIS A 157 10.80 -8.60 -25.60
C HIS A 157 10.70 -7.30 -24.76
N LEU A 158 9.95 -7.36 -23.66
CA LEU A 158 9.71 -6.24 -22.74
C LEU A 158 10.30 -6.54 -21.36
N GLN A 159 11.37 -5.84 -21.01
CA GLN A 159 12.02 -5.97 -19.72
C GLN A 159 11.45 -4.98 -18.71
N ILE A 160 11.11 -5.49 -17.53
CA ILE A 160 10.56 -4.67 -16.46
C ILE A 160 11.64 -3.78 -15.86
N ALA A 161 11.28 -2.54 -15.55
CA ALA A 161 12.20 -1.59 -14.94
C ALA A 161 12.69 -2.10 -13.56
N THR A 162 13.99 -2.00 -13.34
CA THR A 162 14.66 -2.38 -12.09
C THR A 162 14.05 -1.60 -10.93
N GLY A 163 13.66 -2.29 -9.85
CA GLY A 163 13.00 -1.67 -8.69
C GLY A 163 11.49 -1.41 -8.83
N ILE A 164 10.87 -1.82 -9.94
CA ILE A 164 9.41 -1.76 -10.15
C ILE A 164 8.84 -3.19 -10.30
N PRO A 165 8.65 -3.95 -9.19
CA PRO A 165 8.20 -5.35 -9.24
C PRO A 165 6.82 -5.54 -9.90
N ARG A 166 6.03 -4.47 -10.03
CA ARG A 166 4.66 -4.53 -10.57
C ARG A 166 4.56 -5.04 -12.01
N GLY A 167 5.65 -4.98 -12.78
CA GLY A 167 5.64 -5.41 -14.18
C GLY A 167 5.45 -6.93 -14.39
N ASN A 168 5.94 -7.78 -13.45
CA ASN A 168 5.82 -9.25 -13.54
C ASN A 168 4.83 -9.83 -12.53
N GLY A 169 3.96 -8.99 -11.96
CA GLY A 169 3.11 -9.37 -10.83
C GLY A 169 2.11 -10.51 -11.09
N GLN A 170 2.06 -11.07 -12.30
CA GLN A 170 1.33 -12.32 -12.58
C GLN A 170 2.16 -13.53 -12.14
N VAL A 171 3.42 -13.58 -12.55
CA VAL A 171 4.33 -14.67 -12.22
C VAL A 171 4.70 -14.62 -10.74
N GLU A 172 4.99 -13.43 -10.19
CA GLU A 172 5.24 -13.28 -8.75
C GLU A 172 4.07 -13.79 -7.89
N ARG A 173 2.82 -13.61 -8.35
CA ARG A 173 1.64 -14.12 -7.65
C ARG A 173 1.59 -15.64 -7.69
N ILE A 174 1.87 -16.24 -8.85
CA ILE A 174 1.96 -17.70 -8.95
C ILE A 174 3.06 -18.23 -8.03
N HIS A 175 4.21 -17.56 -7.94
CA HIS A 175 5.32 -17.99 -7.09
C HIS A 175 4.97 -18.00 -5.61
N ARG A 176 4.22 -16.99 -5.14
CA ARG A 176 3.75 -16.91 -3.75
C ARG A 176 2.89 -18.09 -3.36
N THR A 177 2.06 -18.60 -4.28
CA THR A 177 1.25 -19.79 -4.05
C THR A 177 2.07 -21.07 -4.25
N LEU A 178 2.98 -21.09 -5.24
CA LEU A 178 3.71 -22.30 -5.63
C LEU A 178 4.70 -22.76 -4.54
N ILE A 179 5.47 -21.83 -3.97
CA ILE A 179 6.54 -22.16 -3.02
C ILE A 179 6.01 -22.83 -1.74
N PRO A 180 4.97 -22.30 -1.06
CA PRO A 180 4.40 -22.93 0.12
C PRO A 180 3.77 -24.29 -0.21
N VAL A 181 3.03 -24.41 -1.32
CA VAL A 181 2.42 -25.69 -1.72
C VAL A 181 3.48 -26.75 -2.01
N LEU A 182 4.54 -26.41 -2.75
CA LEU A 182 5.66 -27.33 -2.98
C LEU A 182 6.34 -27.71 -1.67
N THR A 183 6.60 -26.74 -0.78
CA THR A 183 7.16 -26.99 0.55
C THR A 183 6.30 -27.98 1.35
N LYS A 184 4.97 -27.77 1.40
CA LYS A 184 4.00 -28.63 2.08
C LYS A 184 3.97 -30.05 1.48
N LEU A 185 4.13 -30.19 0.16
CA LEU A 185 4.16 -31.49 -0.53
C LEU A 185 5.50 -32.23 -0.40
N SER A 186 6.59 -31.49 -0.14
CA SER A 186 7.94 -32.04 0.01
C SER A 186 8.49 -31.93 1.43
N LEU A 187 7.62 -31.90 2.45
CA LEU A 187 8.03 -31.79 3.86
C LEU A 187 8.98 -32.92 4.28
N ASP A 188 8.66 -34.16 3.90
CA ASP A 188 9.45 -35.34 4.27
C ASP A 188 10.80 -35.38 3.55
N ASP A 189 10.88 -34.81 2.35
CA ASP A 189 12.10 -34.76 1.54
C ASP A 189 12.03 -33.61 0.53
N SER A 190 12.69 -32.51 0.87
CA SER A 190 12.69 -31.29 0.07
C SER A 190 13.34 -31.49 -1.30
N THR A 191 14.17 -32.51 -1.52
CA THR A 191 14.81 -32.79 -2.82
C THR A 191 13.85 -33.42 -3.84
N LYS A 192 12.62 -33.77 -3.43
CA LYS A 192 11.60 -34.40 -4.28
C LYS A 192 10.57 -33.42 -4.85
N TRP A 193 10.72 -32.11 -4.62
CA TRP A 193 9.77 -31.09 -5.09
C TRP A 193 9.40 -31.23 -6.58
N TYR A 194 10.36 -31.60 -7.43
CA TYR A 194 10.16 -31.70 -8.89
C TYR A 194 9.10 -32.73 -9.30
N LYS A 195 8.84 -33.75 -8.46
CA LYS A 195 7.83 -34.79 -8.74
C LYS A 195 6.40 -34.27 -8.67
N TYR A 196 6.20 -33.13 -8.01
CA TYR A 196 4.89 -32.54 -7.81
C TYR A 196 4.57 -31.44 -8.84
N VAL A 197 5.58 -30.93 -9.56
CA VAL A 197 5.44 -29.79 -10.46
C VAL A 197 4.40 -30.03 -11.56
N ASP A 198 4.42 -31.18 -12.21
CA ASP A 198 3.45 -31.51 -13.28
C ASP A 198 2.02 -31.57 -12.75
N ARG A 199 1.83 -32.15 -11.56
CA ARG A 199 0.51 -32.23 -10.91
C ARG A 199 0.01 -30.85 -10.52
N LEU A 200 0.90 -30.02 -9.97
CA LEU A 200 0.61 -28.67 -9.53
C LEU A 200 0.26 -27.76 -10.71
N GLN A 201 1.00 -27.84 -11.82
CA GLN A 201 0.69 -27.16 -13.08
C GLN A 201 -0.73 -27.53 -13.55
N ARG A 202 -1.04 -28.83 -13.58
CA ARG A 202 -2.36 -29.32 -14.00
C ARG A 202 -3.48 -28.74 -13.15
N ILE A 203 -3.29 -28.68 -11.83
CA ILE A 203 -4.30 -28.20 -10.88
C ILE A 203 -4.43 -26.68 -10.94
N LEU A 204 -3.33 -25.94 -11.08
CA LEU A 204 -3.34 -24.50 -11.33
C LEU A 204 -4.21 -24.18 -12.56
N ASN A 205 -4.01 -24.92 -13.64
CA ASN A 205 -4.73 -24.70 -14.89
C ASN A 205 -6.18 -25.21 -14.88
N SER A 206 -6.55 -26.09 -13.94
CA SER A 206 -7.93 -26.55 -13.75
C SER A 206 -8.66 -25.90 -12.57
N THR A 207 -8.03 -24.93 -11.88
CA THR A 207 -8.63 -24.21 -10.75
C THR A 207 -9.12 -22.84 -11.20
N ILE A 208 -10.31 -22.45 -10.73
CA ILE A 208 -10.95 -21.20 -11.13
C ILE A 208 -10.08 -20.01 -10.69
N CYS A 209 -9.67 -19.18 -11.65
CA CYS A 209 -8.96 -17.96 -11.33
C CYS A 209 -9.95 -16.86 -10.94
N ARG A 210 -9.73 -16.22 -9.77
CA ARG A 210 -10.60 -15.14 -9.28
C ARG A 210 -10.75 -13.98 -10.27
N SER A 211 -9.68 -13.67 -11.01
CA SER A 211 -9.63 -12.51 -11.91
C SER A 211 -10.45 -12.72 -13.18
N THR A 212 -10.51 -13.95 -13.69
CA THR A 212 -11.21 -14.27 -14.93
C THR A 212 -12.55 -14.95 -14.70
N LYS A 213 -12.77 -15.56 -13.52
CA LYS A 213 -13.95 -16.38 -13.17
C LYS A 213 -14.05 -17.72 -13.90
N TRP A 214 -13.00 -18.09 -14.63
CA TRP A 214 -12.88 -19.34 -15.36
C TRP A 214 -11.58 -20.05 -15.00
N THR A 215 -11.48 -21.34 -15.28
CA THR A 215 -10.17 -22.02 -15.19
C THR A 215 -9.27 -21.56 -16.35
N PRO A 216 -7.94 -21.46 -16.13
CA PRO A 216 -7.02 -21.11 -17.21
C PRO A 216 -7.12 -22.03 -18.44
N PHE A 217 -7.33 -23.33 -18.21
CA PHE A 217 -7.51 -24.29 -19.29
C PHE A 217 -8.80 -24.04 -20.08
N GLU A 218 -9.93 -23.78 -19.42
CA GLU A 218 -11.19 -23.46 -20.11
C GLU A 218 -11.06 -22.19 -20.96
N LEU A 219 -10.36 -21.17 -20.49
CA LEU A 219 -10.16 -19.94 -21.26
C LEU A 219 -9.25 -20.13 -22.48
N LEU A 220 -8.25 -21.00 -22.36
CA LEU A 220 -7.33 -21.27 -23.45
C LEU A 220 -7.91 -22.22 -24.50
N ILE A 221 -8.57 -23.29 -24.06
CA ILE A 221 -8.99 -24.41 -24.91
C ILE A 221 -10.49 -24.35 -25.26
N GLY A 222 -11.30 -23.63 -24.46
CA GLY A 222 -12.75 -23.57 -24.63
C GLY A 222 -13.51 -24.77 -24.04
N THR A 223 -12.83 -25.68 -23.33
CA THR A 223 -13.45 -26.86 -22.70
C THR A 223 -12.89 -27.10 -21.30
N LYS A 224 -13.60 -27.86 -20.47
CA LYS A 224 -13.12 -28.21 -19.13
C LYS A 224 -12.01 -29.25 -19.21
N MET A 225 -10.96 -29.08 -18.41
CA MET A 225 -9.92 -30.09 -18.28
C MET A 225 -10.52 -31.37 -17.68
N ARG A 226 -10.37 -32.50 -18.38
CA ARG A 226 -10.70 -33.82 -17.83
C ARG A 226 -9.49 -34.36 -17.07
N ASN A 227 -9.52 -34.31 -15.75
CA ASN A 227 -8.47 -34.84 -14.90
C ASN A 227 -9.07 -35.62 -13.72
N LYS A 228 -8.30 -36.59 -13.20
CA LYS A 228 -8.59 -37.17 -11.89
C LYS A 228 -8.24 -36.10 -10.85
N GLU A 229 -9.25 -35.65 -10.09
CA GLU A 229 -9.03 -34.63 -9.07
C GLU A 229 -8.01 -35.14 -8.04
N ASP A 230 -6.92 -34.40 -7.88
CA ASP A 230 -5.99 -34.58 -6.76
C ASP A 230 -6.46 -33.62 -5.66
N ILE A 231 -7.46 -34.09 -4.91
CA ILE A 231 -8.20 -33.29 -3.91
C ILE A 231 -7.21 -32.66 -2.93
N ARG A 232 -6.20 -33.41 -2.48
CA ARG A 232 -5.17 -32.92 -1.55
C ARG A 232 -4.41 -31.71 -2.10
N ILE A 233 -3.87 -31.80 -3.32
CA ILE A 233 -3.09 -30.67 -3.87
C ILE A 233 -4.02 -29.48 -4.18
N ARG A 234 -5.25 -29.75 -4.64
CA ARG A 234 -6.25 -28.71 -4.88
C ARG A 234 -6.61 -27.95 -3.61
N ASP A 235 -6.87 -28.65 -2.51
CA ASP A 235 -7.23 -28.03 -1.23
C ASP A 235 -6.08 -27.19 -0.69
N LEU A 236 -4.85 -27.72 -0.69
CA LEU A 236 -3.65 -26.97 -0.30
C LEU A 236 -3.47 -25.69 -1.11
N LEU A 237 -3.73 -25.75 -2.42
CA LEU A 237 -3.63 -24.60 -3.30
C LEU A 237 -4.74 -23.56 -3.03
N LEU A 238 -5.97 -24.01 -2.80
CA LEU A 238 -7.09 -23.12 -2.47
C LEU A 238 -6.93 -22.45 -1.11
N GLU A 239 -6.42 -23.19 -0.11
CA GLU A 239 -6.07 -22.68 1.21
C GLU A 239 -5.02 -21.58 1.10
N GLU A 240 -3.91 -21.83 0.40
CA GLU A 240 -2.83 -20.85 0.23
C GLU A 240 -3.34 -19.58 -0.48
N MET A 241 -4.12 -19.74 -1.54
CA MET A 241 -4.73 -18.61 -2.25
C MET A 241 -5.70 -17.81 -1.37
N ALA A 242 -6.37 -18.45 -0.41
CA ALA A 242 -7.27 -17.80 0.53
C ALA A 242 -6.50 -17.06 1.64
N GLU A 243 -5.44 -17.67 2.17
CA GLU A 243 -4.52 -17.07 3.15
C GLU A 243 -3.86 -15.81 2.57
N GLU A 244 -3.29 -15.89 1.37
CA GLU A 244 -2.71 -14.73 0.67
C GLU A 244 -3.72 -13.56 0.55
N LEU A 245 -4.99 -13.86 0.26
CA LEU A 245 -6.03 -12.85 0.15
C LEU A 245 -6.37 -12.22 1.50
N GLN A 246 -6.38 -13.01 2.56
CA GLN A 246 -6.64 -12.54 3.92
C GLN A 246 -5.52 -11.63 4.41
N GLU A 247 -4.26 -12.03 4.23
CA GLU A 247 -3.09 -11.21 4.56
C GLU A 247 -3.12 -9.86 3.83
N GLN A 248 -3.47 -9.86 2.54
CA GLN A 248 -3.62 -8.61 1.77
C GLN A 248 -4.70 -7.69 2.36
N ARG A 249 -5.83 -8.25 2.79
CA ARG A 249 -6.91 -7.48 3.43
C ARG A 249 -6.47 -6.91 4.77
N GLU A 250 -5.77 -7.69 5.57
CA GLU A 250 -5.26 -7.25 6.88
C GLU A 250 -4.22 -6.15 6.72
N PHE A 251 -3.29 -6.29 5.78
CA PHE A 251 -2.33 -5.25 5.44
C PHE A 251 -3.02 -3.92 5.06
N LEU A 252 -4.05 -3.96 4.21
CA LEU A 252 -4.82 -2.78 3.81
C LEU A 252 -5.53 -2.14 5.01
N ARG A 253 -6.19 -2.95 5.85
CA ARG A 253 -6.87 -2.48 7.08
C ARG A 253 -5.88 -1.84 8.05
N ASN A 254 -4.72 -2.45 8.27
CA ASN A 254 -3.68 -1.94 9.16
C ASN A 254 -3.10 -0.62 8.65
N ASN A 255 -2.86 -0.47 7.34
CA ASN A 255 -2.43 0.80 6.77
C ASN A 255 -3.49 1.89 6.88
N ALA A 256 -4.76 1.56 6.63
CA ALA A 256 -5.86 2.50 6.81
C ALA A 256 -5.94 2.99 8.27
N LYS A 257 -5.82 2.07 9.24
CA LYS A 257 -5.77 2.40 10.67
C LYS A 257 -4.63 3.35 11.01
N LYS A 258 -3.39 3.06 10.58
CA LYS A 258 -2.23 3.94 10.81
C LYS A 258 -2.43 5.34 10.24
N ASN A 259 -3.03 5.45 9.06
CA ASN A 259 -3.32 6.75 8.45
C ASN A 259 -4.38 7.53 9.24
N ILE A 260 -5.45 6.86 9.69
CA ILE A 260 -6.49 7.45 10.54
C ILE A 260 -5.88 7.95 11.85
N GLU A 261 -5.06 7.15 12.52
CA GLU A 261 -4.39 7.52 13.77
C GLU A 261 -3.46 8.73 13.58
N THR A 262 -2.72 8.76 12.47
CA THR A 262 -1.84 9.88 12.10
C THR A 262 -2.65 11.17 11.97
N ILE A 263 -3.70 11.16 11.16
CA ILE A 263 -4.59 12.30 10.94
C ILE A 263 -5.27 12.73 12.25
N GLN A 264 -5.74 11.78 13.07
CA GLN A 264 -6.33 12.08 14.38
C GLN A 264 -5.32 12.77 15.30
N SER A 265 -4.06 12.34 15.30
CA SER A 265 -2.99 12.95 16.10
C SER A 265 -2.66 14.37 15.66
N GLU A 266 -2.63 14.63 14.35
CA GLU A 266 -2.38 15.96 13.76
C GLU A 266 -3.54 16.91 14.03
N ASN A 267 -4.78 16.44 13.86
CA ASN A 267 -5.99 17.18 14.20
C ASN A 267 -6.01 17.53 15.69
N ARG A 268 -5.66 16.58 16.57
CA ARG A 268 -5.57 16.83 18.02
C ARG A 268 -4.52 17.89 18.34
N LYS A 269 -3.31 17.79 17.78
CA LYS A 269 -2.25 18.79 17.97
C LYS A 269 -2.71 20.18 17.53
N THR A 270 -3.30 20.27 16.34
CA THR A 270 -3.73 21.54 15.74
C THR A 270 -4.88 22.18 16.52
N TYR A 271 -5.88 21.38 16.91
CA TYR A 271 -6.99 21.83 17.74
C TYR A 271 -6.51 22.30 19.12
N ASN A 272 -5.62 21.54 19.76
CA ASN A 272 -5.12 21.85 21.10
C ASN A 272 -4.22 23.11 21.15
N LYS A 273 -3.55 23.50 20.06
CA LYS A 273 -2.70 24.72 20.00
C LYS A 273 -3.42 25.99 20.46
N ARG A 274 -4.75 26.06 20.30
CA ARG A 274 -5.58 27.24 20.62
C ARG A 274 -6.44 27.03 21.87
N ARG A 275 -6.23 25.97 22.64
CA ARG A 275 -7.06 25.60 23.79
C ARG A 275 -6.22 25.65 25.08
N LYS A 276 -6.90 25.86 26.21
CA LYS A 276 -6.34 25.76 27.56
C LYS A 276 -6.99 24.60 28.30
N ILE A 277 -6.36 24.16 29.39
CA ILE A 277 -6.93 23.15 30.29
C ILE A 277 -8.31 23.64 30.76
N ALA A 278 -9.31 22.77 30.64
CA ALA A 278 -10.67 23.04 31.06
C ALA A 278 -10.73 23.19 32.60
N PRO A 279 -11.57 24.09 33.14
CA PRO A 279 -11.82 24.14 34.58
C PRO A 279 -12.40 22.82 35.09
N MET A 280 -11.93 22.35 36.23
CA MET A 280 -12.47 21.15 36.89
C MET A 280 -13.67 21.51 37.75
N TYR A 281 -14.86 21.46 37.15
CA TYR A 281 -16.10 21.63 37.90
C TYR A 281 -16.43 20.39 38.73
N LYS A 282 -17.06 20.61 39.89
CA LYS A 282 -17.49 19.57 40.82
C LYS A 282 -19.01 19.46 40.84
N GLU A 283 -19.50 18.31 41.28
CA GLU A 283 -20.92 18.13 41.56
C GLU A 283 -21.36 19.15 42.61
N GLY A 284 -22.50 19.79 42.36
CA GLY A 284 -23.01 20.88 43.19
C GLY A 284 -22.62 22.29 42.74
N ASP A 285 -21.59 22.46 41.89
CA ASP A 285 -21.21 23.78 41.40
C ASP A 285 -22.32 24.42 40.56
N LEU A 286 -22.49 25.74 40.71
CA LEU A 286 -23.38 26.53 39.87
C LEU A 286 -22.64 27.05 38.63
N VAL A 287 -23.23 26.82 37.46
CA VAL A 287 -22.66 27.16 36.15
C VAL A 287 -23.72 27.79 35.24
N ALA A 288 -23.25 28.56 34.26
CA ALA A 288 -24.06 28.99 33.13
C ALA A 288 -23.60 28.22 31.88
N ILE A 289 -24.56 27.75 31.07
CA ILE A 289 -24.30 26.99 29.84
C ILE A 289 -24.50 27.87 28.61
N GLN A 290 -23.66 27.74 27.59
CA GLN A 290 -23.77 28.51 26.37
C GLN A 290 -25.00 28.09 25.55
N ARG A 291 -25.71 29.06 24.98
CA ARG A 291 -26.84 28.80 24.08
C ARG A 291 -26.31 28.21 22.76
N THR A 292 -26.71 26.98 22.44
CA THR A 292 -26.33 26.26 21.21
C THR A 292 -27.42 26.22 20.14
N GLN A 293 -28.62 26.74 20.44
CA GLN A 293 -29.72 26.84 19.48
C GLN A 293 -29.51 28.05 18.54
N PHE A 294 -29.58 27.80 17.24
CA PHE A 294 -29.49 28.82 16.19
C PHE A 294 -30.88 29.21 15.70
N GLY A 295 -31.15 30.52 15.57
CA GLY A 295 -32.46 31.04 15.14
C GLY A 295 -32.44 32.55 14.87
N THR A 296 -33.40 33.03 14.09
CA THR A 296 -33.57 34.46 13.75
C THR A 296 -34.03 35.26 14.98
N GLY A 297 -33.46 36.45 15.21
CA GLY A 297 -33.80 37.33 16.34
C GLY A 297 -32.98 37.15 17.63
N LEU A 298 -31.97 36.27 17.64
CA LEU A 298 -31.19 35.95 18.85
C LEU A 298 -30.02 36.89 19.16
N LYS A 299 -29.73 37.91 18.33
CA LYS A 299 -28.56 38.80 18.51
C LYS A 299 -28.56 39.58 19.84
N LEU A 300 -29.75 39.86 20.38
CA LEU A 300 -29.93 40.59 21.66
C LEU A 300 -30.24 39.67 22.84
N ARG A 301 -30.35 38.34 22.66
CA ARG A 301 -30.59 37.42 23.78
C ARG A 301 -29.30 37.09 24.53
N PRO A 302 -29.37 36.77 25.83
CA PRO A 302 -28.23 36.27 26.59
C PRO A 302 -27.59 35.05 25.91
N LYS A 303 -26.27 35.12 25.72
CA LYS A 303 -25.45 34.05 25.12
C LYS A 303 -25.31 32.82 26.01
N PHE A 304 -25.57 32.97 27.31
CA PHE A 304 -25.54 31.91 28.30
C PHE A 304 -26.88 31.82 29.02
N LEU A 305 -27.25 30.60 29.39
CA LEU A 305 -28.43 30.24 30.15
C LEU A 305 -27.99 29.79 31.54
N GLY A 306 -28.75 30.14 32.58
CA GLY A 306 -28.47 29.72 33.95
C GLY A 306 -29.22 30.56 34.99
N PRO A 307 -29.08 30.20 36.27
CA PRO A 307 -28.11 29.23 36.80
C PRO A 307 -28.49 27.75 36.62
N TYR A 308 -27.48 26.92 36.36
CA TYR A 308 -27.57 25.46 36.36
C TYR A 308 -26.69 24.88 37.46
N LYS A 309 -27.10 23.77 38.08
CA LYS A 309 -26.31 22.99 39.04
C LYS A 309 -25.74 21.76 38.37
N ILE A 310 -24.47 21.46 38.59
CA ILE A 310 -23.86 20.21 38.12
C ILE A 310 -24.38 19.05 38.97
N THR A 311 -25.00 18.07 38.31
CA THR A 311 -25.51 16.86 38.96
C THR A 311 -24.59 15.68 38.76
N LYS A 312 -23.79 15.67 37.69
CA LYS A 312 -22.82 14.59 37.43
C LYS A 312 -21.63 15.05 36.61
N VAL A 313 -20.43 14.63 37.01
CA VAL A 313 -19.20 14.79 36.23
C VAL A 313 -18.96 13.54 35.38
N ASN A 314 -18.93 13.70 34.04
CA ASN A 314 -18.67 12.61 33.10
C ASN A 314 -17.24 12.68 32.55
N SER A 315 -16.81 11.63 31.84
CA SER A 315 -15.48 11.60 31.21
C SER A 315 -15.36 12.60 30.05
N ARG A 316 -14.11 13.02 29.75
CA ARG A 316 -13.75 13.92 28.64
C ARG A 316 -14.41 15.30 28.71
N ASP A 317 -14.35 15.94 29.88
CA ASP A 317 -14.82 17.30 30.14
C ASP A 317 -16.34 17.50 29.85
N ARG A 318 -17.14 16.45 30.03
CA ARG A 318 -18.60 16.47 29.88
C ARG A 318 -19.27 16.51 31.24
N TYR A 319 -20.37 17.25 31.34
CA TYR A 319 -21.09 17.47 32.59
C TYR A 319 -22.59 17.39 32.37
N GLN A 320 -23.29 16.74 33.29
CA GLN A 320 -24.74 16.79 33.37
C GLN A 320 -25.15 17.91 34.30
N VAL A 321 -26.07 18.74 33.84
CA VAL A 321 -26.53 19.93 34.55
C VAL A 321 -28.04 19.97 34.63
N GLU A 322 -28.54 20.49 35.74
CA GLU A 322 -29.97 20.68 36.00
C GLU A 322 -30.27 22.14 36.30
N LYS A 323 -31.40 22.63 35.80
CA LYS A 323 -31.79 24.03 35.91
C LYS A 323 -32.12 24.39 37.36
N VAL A 324 -31.65 25.54 37.83
CA VAL A 324 -31.99 26.08 39.15
C VAL A 324 -32.85 27.34 38.97
N GLY A 325 -34.09 27.28 39.45
CA GLY A 325 -35.04 28.40 39.40
C GLY A 325 -35.80 28.54 38.07
N HIS A 326 -36.51 29.65 37.92
CA HIS A 326 -37.35 29.93 36.75
C HIS A 326 -36.65 30.86 35.77
N HIS A 327 -35.95 30.26 34.81
CA HIS A 327 -35.36 30.98 33.68
C HIS A 327 -35.45 30.17 32.37
N GLU A 328 -35.11 30.79 31.25
CA GLU A 328 -35.11 30.18 29.92
C GLU A 328 -34.07 29.03 29.83
N GLY A 329 -34.41 27.94 29.13
CA GLY A 329 -33.50 26.81 28.85
C GLY A 329 -34.10 25.42 29.11
N PRO A 330 -33.36 24.33 28.85
CA PRO A 330 -33.80 22.97 29.21
C PRO A 330 -33.77 22.75 30.73
N ASN A 331 -34.62 21.86 31.25
CA ASN A 331 -34.62 21.51 32.69
C ASN A 331 -33.42 20.64 33.07
N SER A 332 -32.99 19.72 32.20
CA SER A 332 -31.75 18.94 32.35
C SER A 332 -31.08 18.78 30.99
N THR A 333 -29.75 18.84 30.94
CA THR A 333 -28.98 18.62 29.70
C THR A 333 -27.54 18.16 30.00
N THR A 334 -26.85 17.68 28.96
CA THR A 334 -25.40 17.45 28.99
C THR A 334 -24.69 18.57 28.22
N THR A 335 -23.56 19.03 28.72
CA THR A 335 -22.73 20.07 28.09
C THR A 335 -21.24 19.74 28.27
N SER A 336 -20.35 20.50 27.62
CA SER A 336 -18.89 20.45 27.86
C SER A 336 -18.38 21.66 28.59
N ALA A 337 -17.24 21.50 29.27
CA ALA A 337 -16.56 22.59 29.97
C ALA A 337 -16.29 23.83 29.11
N ASP A 338 -16.02 23.67 27.80
CA ASP A 338 -15.75 24.79 26.90
C ASP A 338 -17.00 25.62 26.55
N LEU A 339 -18.19 25.10 26.85
CA LEU A 339 -19.48 25.78 26.70
C LEU A 339 -20.05 26.20 28.06
N MET A 340 -19.24 26.19 29.12
CA MET A 340 -19.66 26.54 30.48
C MET A 340 -18.80 27.65 31.08
N LYS A 341 -19.35 28.33 32.09
CA LYS A 341 -18.61 29.20 33.01
C LYS A 341 -19.23 29.14 34.40
N TYR A 342 -18.44 29.40 35.44
CA TYR A 342 -18.96 29.50 36.81
C TYR A 342 -20.02 30.58 36.92
N PHE A 343 -21.06 30.30 37.70
CA PHE A 343 -22.08 31.25 38.09
C PHE A 343 -21.86 31.57 39.57
N TYR A 344 -21.11 32.64 39.83
CA TYR A 344 -20.87 33.11 41.19
C TYR A 344 -22.09 33.89 41.68
N THR A 345 -22.64 33.47 42.81
CA THR A 345 -23.56 34.29 43.60
C THR A 345 -22.71 35.13 44.54
N ASN A 346 -22.79 36.46 44.44
CA ASN A 346 -22.17 37.37 45.40
C ASN A 346 -22.74 37.19 46.80
#